data_AF-A0A8H8D291-F1
#
_entry.id   AF-A0A8H8D291-F1
#
_cell.length_a   1.000
_cell.length_b   1.000
_cell.length_c   1.000
_cell.angle_alpha   90.00
_cell.angle_beta   90.00
_cell.angle_gamma   90.00
#
_symmetry.space_group_name_H-M   'P 1'
#
loop_
_entity.id
_entity.type
_entity.pdbx_description
1 polymer ?
#
loop_
_entity_poly.entity_id
_entity_poly.type
_entity_poly.pdbx_seq_one_letter_code
_entity_poly.pdbx_strand_id
1 'polypeptide(L)'
;MNAFKFWKQTCCKIGSRYRLRYYTSLAPLRSRITKPLVASPGNWYLGEAHIGGETVTVQSQSILDDHDLEQLCHGQFPANCEGEEIRLGKISLDNFRRIRAAFEARAEAEEPIRSYVTYNAKFSTASALKAPSTEVHSFAIAELGRQMNGSIEKTFPSTVRDCFMFRIEASQAGFDSKDKSESIIKVPDASLQYFDDPQGVYLQNIFIFQIGFREQYSSLKSSMDLWLEGDKDVQAVFLVKFTEKPQYRTPINVRHPPIQFQEDAKLPIEETKQPKLVEESGRVLIHGKVFAHRITGFCELWVRNPDTGKAELRGKRIDFYDSDSSVKIESPELKIDFETYLPNVPELRGKSFVMDWRKMASVVQRGHKRTAIQRYLMALKRCHAAQAKEP
;
A
#
# COMPACT_ATOMS: atom_id res chain seq x y z
N MET A 1 29.00 -0.12 30.90
CA MET A 1 29.76 -1.36 30.67
C MET A 1 29.43 -2.34 31.79
N ASN A 2 28.70 -3.42 31.48
CA ASN A 2 28.75 -4.74 32.13
C ASN A 2 27.61 -5.58 31.57
N ALA A 3 27.93 -6.42 30.58
CA ALA A 3 27.05 -7.47 30.08
C ALA A 3 27.46 -8.79 30.75
N PHE A 4 26.56 -9.36 31.54
CA PHE A 4 26.68 -10.72 32.06
C PHE A 4 26.65 -11.71 30.89
N LYS A 5 27.75 -12.43 30.67
CA LYS A 5 27.80 -13.59 29.76
C LYS A 5 27.56 -14.87 30.57
N PHE A 6 26.53 -15.62 30.23
CA PHE A 6 26.34 -16.99 30.69
C PHE A 6 27.35 -17.92 29.98
N TRP A 7 28.15 -18.65 30.74
CA TRP A 7 29.05 -19.70 30.24
C TRP A 7 28.46 -21.06 30.59
N LYS A 8 28.16 -21.90 29.59
CA LYS A 8 27.85 -23.32 29.80
C LYS A 8 29.15 -24.13 29.70
N GLN A 9 29.63 -24.65 30.82
CA GLN A 9 30.70 -25.65 30.85
C GLN A 9 30.10 -27.03 30.58
N THR A 10 30.63 -27.76 29.62
CA THR A 10 30.41 -29.21 29.50
C THR A 10 31.77 -29.90 29.42
N CYS A 11 32.06 -30.74 30.41
CA CYS A 11 33.26 -31.56 30.47
C CYS A 11 32.99 -32.88 29.73
N CYS A 12 33.74 -33.15 28.66
CA CYS A 12 33.84 -34.48 28.07
C CYS A 12 35.21 -35.08 28.38
N LYS A 13 35.22 -36.30 28.94
CA LYS A 13 36.42 -37.03 29.35
C LYS A 13 36.90 -37.90 28.19
N ILE A 14 38.05 -37.59 27.61
CA ILE A 14 38.76 -38.48 26.66
C ILE A 14 40.25 -38.46 27.03
N GLY A 15 40.74 -39.54 27.66
CA GLY A 15 42.17 -39.73 27.96
C GLY A 15 42.75 -38.75 28.99
N SER A 16 43.89 -39.10 29.57
CA SER A 16 44.52 -38.44 30.73
C SER A 16 45.15 -37.06 30.47
N ARG A 17 44.58 -36.23 29.61
CA ARG A 17 45.00 -34.83 29.39
C ARG A 17 43.80 -33.92 29.19
N TYR A 18 43.63 -32.93 30.06
CA TYR A 18 42.69 -31.83 29.86
C TYR A 18 43.22 -30.92 28.73
N ARG A 19 42.46 -30.79 27.63
CA ARG A 19 42.65 -29.71 26.64
C ARG A 19 41.42 -28.81 26.69
N LEU A 20 41.61 -27.55 27.09
CA LEU A 20 40.61 -26.51 26.86
C LEU A 20 40.47 -26.28 25.35
N ARG A 21 39.28 -26.51 24.79
CA ARG A 21 38.90 -25.98 23.48
C ARG A 21 37.99 -24.77 23.70
N TYR A 22 38.47 -23.60 23.30
CA TYR A 22 37.62 -22.42 23.14
C TYR A 22 36.97 -22.52 21.75
N TYR A 23 35.64 -22.62 21.69
CA TYR A 23 34.91 -22.40 20.45
C TYR A 23 34.42 -20.95 20.44
N THR A 24 35.15 -20.08 19.73
CA THR A 24 34.61 -18.81 19.24
C THR A 24 33.89 -19.07 17.92
N SER A 25 32.66 -19.56 17.99
CA SER A 25 31.77 -19.62 16.83
C SER A 25 30.93 -18.34 16.77
N LEU A 26 31.51 -17.26 16.28
CA LEU A 26 30.77 -16.19 15.63
C LEU A 26 30.69 -16.55 14.14
N ALA A 27 29.86 -17.53 13.80
CA ALA A 27 29.39 -17.69 12.44
C ALA A 27 28.13 -16.82 12.30
N PRO A 28 28.07 -15.84 11.37
CA PRO A 28 26.81 -15.17 11.08
C PRO A 28 25.81 -16.23 10.61
N LEU A 29 24.61 -16.23 11.20
CA LEU A 29 23.46 -17.00 10.73
C LEU A 29 23.25 -16.63 9.26
N ARG A 30 23.65 -17.52 8.35
CA ARG A 30 23.44 -17.29 6.91
C ARG A 30 21.96 -17.48 6.62
N SER A 31 21.32 -16.44 6.08
CA SER A 31 20.00 -16.51 5.47
C SER A 31 19.95 -17.64 4.44
N ARG A 32 18.90 -18.46 4.48
CA ARG A 32 18.67 -19.55 3.52
C ARG A 32 17.47 -19.17 2.66
N ILE A 33 17.70 -18.31 1.68
CA ILE A 33 16.68 -17.97 0.68
C ILE A 33 16.87 -18.93 -0.49
N THR A 34 15.86 -19.77 -0.75
CA THR A 34 15.88 -20.72 -1.85
C THR A 34 14.85 -20.29 -2.90
N LYS A 35 15.16 -20.45 -4.19
CA LYS A 35 14.16 -20.25 -5.26
C LYS A 35 12.97 -21.20 -5.01
N PRO A 36 11.72 -20.78 -5.27
CA PRO A 36 10.59 -21.69 -5.17
C PRO A 36 10.71 -22.84 -6.18
N LEU A 37 10.32 -24.04 -5.74
CA LEU A 37 10.19 -25.25 -6.56
C LEU A 37 8.97 -25.21 -7.50
N VAL A 38 8.11 -24.20 -7.42
CA VAL A 38 6.87 -24.12 -8.21
C VAL A 38 6.67 -22.70 -8.73
N ALA A 39 6.64 -22.56 -10.05
CA ALA A 39 6.35 -21.32 -10.76
C ALA A 39 4.83 -21.05 -10.74
N SER A 40 4.36 -20.33 -9.72
CA SER A 40 3.03 -19.71 -9.76
C SER A 40 3.11 -18.38 -10.54
N PRO A 41 2.02 -17.88 -11.14
CA PRO A 41 2.02 -16.62 -11.87
C PRO A 41 2.38 -15.45 -10.95
N GLY A 42 3.49 -14.79 -11.25
CA GLY A 42 4.14 -13.81 -10.37
C GLY A 42 5.32 -14.46 -9.65
N ASN A 43 6.55 -14.12 -10.02
CA ASN A 43 7.76 -14.72 -9.44
C ASN A 43 7.93 -14.23 -7.99
N TRP A 44 7.34 -14.95 -7.03
CA TRP A 44 7.53 -14.71 -5.60
C TRP A 44 8.62 -15.65 -5.06
N TYR A 45 9.63 -15.08 -4.42
CA TYR A 45 10.61 -15.81 -3.63
C TYR A 45 10.04 -16.11 -2.25
N LEU A 46 10.29 -17.33 -1.75
CA LEU A 46 9.97 -17.75 -0.40
C LEU A 46 11.28 -18.08 0.33
N GLY A 47 11.50 -17.52 1.51
CA GLY A 47 12.71 -17.76 2.29
C GLY A 47 12.49 -17.60 3.79
N GLU A 48 13.57 -17.79 4.54
CA GLU A 48 13.65 -17.44 5.96
C GLU A 48 14.74 -16.39 6.17
N ALA A 49 14.46 -15.43 7.04
CA ALA A 49 15.36 -14.34 7.38
C ALA A 49 15.19 -13.93 8.85
N HIS A 50 16.13 -13.14 9.36
CA HIS A 50 16.04 -12.57 10.71
C HIS A 50 15.58 -11.12 10.66
N ILE A 51 14.56 -10.79 11.44
CA ILE A 51 14.07 -9.41 11.61
C ILE A 51 13.83 -9.17 13.10
N GLY A 52 14.41 -8.09 13.65
CA GLY A 52 14.21 -7.77 15.06
C GLY A 52 14.57 -8.89 16.06
N GLY A 53 15.47 -9.80 15.67
CA GLY A 53 15.86 -10.96 16.50
C GLY A 53 15.00 -12.21 16.35
N GLU A 54 13.98 -12.21 15.48
CA GLU A 54 13.12 -13.36 15.20
C GLU A 54 13.40 -13.94 13.81
N THR A 55 13.32 -15.28 13.69
CA THR A 55 13.31 -15.94 12.37
C THR A 55 11.90 -15.89 11.79
N VAL A 56 11.74 -15.21 10.67
CA VAL A 56 10.46 -15.04 9.96
C VAL A 56 10.49 -15.73 8.60
N THR A 57 9.32 -16.18 8.13
CA THR A 57 9.17 -16.58 6.73
C THR A 57 8.91 -15.35 5.88
N VAL A 58 9.54 -15.27 4.71
CA VAL A 58 9.48 -14.08 3.84
C VAL A 58 8.96 -14.47 2.48
N GLN A 59 7.93 -13.78 2.00
CA GLN A 59 7.48 -13.84 0.61
C GLN A 59 7.67 -12.47 -0.03
N SER A 60 8.44 -12.37 -1.11
CA SER A 60 8.57 -11.11 -1.86
C SER A 60 8.91 -11.36 -3.33
N GLN A 61 8.81 -10.33 -4.19
CA GLN A 61 9.19 -10.41 -5.60
C GLN A 61 10.70 -10.28 -5.85
N SER A 62 11.48 -10.14 -4.78
CA SER A 62 12.94 -10.05 -4.81
C SER A 62 13.56 -11.02 -3.81
N ILE A 63 14.85 -11.33 -3.98
CA ILE A 63 15.60 -12.05 -2.95
C ILE A 63 16.04 -10.98 -1.95
N LEU A 64 15.56 -11.04 -0.71
CA LEU A 64 15.82 -10.05 0.34
C LEU A 64 16.54 -10.73 1.51
N ASP A 65 17.73 -10.24 1.87
CA ASP A 65 18.48 -10.76 3.01
C ASP A 65 18.10 -10.11 4.35
N ASP A 66 18.78 -10.51 5.43
CA ASP A 66 18.54 -9.98 6.77
C ASP A 66 18.78 -8.45 6.84
N HIS A 67 19.72 -7.92 6.04
CA HIS A 67 20.00 -6.48 6.00
C HIS A 67 18.91 -5.71 5.26
N ASP A 68 18.40 -6.26 4.16
CA ASP A 68 17.24 -5.72 3.46
C ASP A 68 16.04 -5.63 4.38
N LEU A 69 15.73 -6.69 5.12
CA LEU A 69 14.52 -6.75 5.96
C LEU A 69 14.63 -5.93 7.24
N GLU A 70 15.83 -5.73 7.80
CA GLU A 70 16.01 -4.83 8.94
C GLU A 70 15.70 -3.37 8.58
N GLN A 71 15.71 -2.99 7.29
CA GLN A 71 15.22 -1.66 6.85
C GLN A 71 13.76 -1.43 7.26
N LEU A 72 12.92 -2.49 7.32
CA LEU A 72 11.55 -2.37 7.81
C LEU A 72 11.51 -1.92 9.28
N CYS A 73 12.44 -2.39 10.11
CA CYS A 73 12.59 -1.95 11.51
C CYS A 73 13.05 -0.49 11.64
N HIS A 74 13.48 0.13 10.54
CA HIS A 74 13.84 1.55 10.44
C HIS A 74 12.78 2.37 9.67
N GLY A 75 11.60 1.78 9.43
CA GLY A 75 10.50 2.42 8.71
C GLY A 75 10.77 2.60 7.21
N GLN A 76 11.71 1.83 6.65
CA GLN A 76 12.08 1.91 5.25
C GLN A 76 11.62 0.66 4.50
N PHE A 77 10.99 0.87 3.34
CA PHE A 77 10.77 -0.24 2.43
C PHE A 77 12.10 -0.62 1.76
N PRO A 78 12.48 -1.91 1.73
CA PRO A 78 13.81 -2.30 1.28
C PRO A 78 14.10 -1.83 -0.15
N ALA A 79 15.19 -1.08 -0.34
CA ALA A 79 15.54 -0.49 -1.64
C ALA A 79 15.79 -1.54 -2.74
N ASN A 80 16.23 -2.74 -2.35
CA ASN A 80 16.48 -3.87 -3.24
C ASN A 80 15.23 -4.68 -3.56
N CYS A 81 14.08 -4.35 -2.94
CA CYS A 81 12.81 -4.96 -3.30
C CYS A 81 12.23 -4.26 -4.54
N GLU A 82 12.29 -4.97 -5.67
CA GLU A 82 11.62 -4.58 -6.92
C GLU A 82 10.10 -4.70 -6.81
N GLY A 83 9.61 -5.51 -5.86
CA GLY A 83 8.20 -5.64 -5.55
C GLY A 83 7.64 -4.52 -4.68
N GLU A 84 6.33 -4.54 -4.51
CA GLU A 84 5.60 -3.56 -3.70
C GLU A 84 5.03 -4.17 -2.42
N GLU A 85 5.23 -5.47 -2.21
CA GLU A 85 4.70 -6.17 -1.05
C GLU A 85 5.75 -7.19 -0.57
N ILE A 86 5.99 -7.17 0.73
CA ILE A 86 6.77 -8.16 1.45
C ILE A 86 5.83 -8.76 2.50
N ARG A 87 5.61 -10.07 2.44
CA ARG A 87 4.86 -10.79 3.48
C ARG A 87 5.82 -11.45 4.43
N LEU A 88 5.61 -11.22 5.71
CA LEU A 88 6.36 -11.80 6.82
C LEU A 88 5.43 -12.76 7.56
N GLY A 89 5.73 -14.04 7.59
CA GLY A 89 5.03 -15.02 8.43
C GLY A 89 5.84 -15.37 9.67
N LYS A 90 5.15 -15.86 10.69
CA LYS A 90 5.71 -16.16 12.03
C LYS A 90 6.31 -14.93 12.73
N ILE A 91 5.90 -13.73 12.35
CA ILE A 91 6.35 -12.49 13.01
C ILE A 91 5.49 -12.23 14.25
N SER A 92 6.11 -11.87 15.37
CA SER A 92 5.36 -11.54 16.58
C SER A 92 4.65 -10.19 16.47
N LEU A 93 3.61 -10.02 17.29
CA LEU A 93 2.90 -8.74 17.41
C LEU A 93 3.83 -7.62 17.90
N ASP A 94 4.79 -7.93 18.77
CA ASP A 94 5.74 -6.94 19.30
C ASP A 94 6.72 -6.47 18.21
N ASN A 95 7.24 -7.39 17.40
CA ASN A 95 8.06 -7.02 16.25
C ASN A 95 7.26 -6.26 15.19
N PHE A 96 6.01 -6.65 14.93
CA PHE A 96 5.13 -5.87 14.06
C PHE A 96 4.92 -4.45 14.59
N ARG A 97 4.62 -4.28 15.88
CA ARG A 97 4.44 -2.96 16.51
C ARG A 97 5.69 -2.11 16.39
N ARG A 98 6.88 -2.70 16.56
CA ARG A 98 8.16 -2.03 16.36
C ARG A 98 8.31 -1.53 14.92
N ILE A 99 8.06 -2.39 13.93
CA ILE A 99 8.11 -2.02 12.50
C ILE A 99 7.12 -0.89 12.22
N ARG A 100 5.87 -1.03 12.69
CA ARG A 100 4.81 -0.02 12.53
C ARG A 100 5.23 1.34 13.09
N ALA A 101 5.71 1.37 14.34
CA ALA A 101 6.16 2.60 14.98
C ALA A 101 7.30 3.27 14.20
N ALA A 102 8.19 2.49 13.58
CA ALA A 102 9.26 3.03 12.75
C ALA A 102 8.73 3.69 11.46
N PHE A 103 7.72 3.09 10.80
CA PHE A 103 7.04 3.70 9.65
C PHE A 103 6.28 4.97 10.04
N GLU A 104 5.58 4.97 11.17
CA GLU A 104 4.85 6.13 11.70
C GLU A 104 5.80 7.31 11.99
N ALA A 105 6.91 7.06 12.71
CA ALA A 105 7.91 8.09 13.02
C ALA A 105 8.53 8.71 11.74
N ARG A 106 8.75 7.91 10.70
CA ARG A 106 9.29 8.39 9.42
C ARG A 106 8.27 9.17 8.60
N ALA A 107 6.99 8.80 8.69
CA ALA A 107 5.90 9.55 8.06
C ALA A 107 5.75 10.95 8.67
N GLU A 108 5.92 11.09 9.99
CA GLU A 108 5.92 12.38 10.68
C GLU A 108 7.11 13.26 10.28
N ALA A 109 8.25 12.66 9.95
CA ALA A 109 9.45 13.36 9.48
C ALA A 109 9.40 13.81 8.00
N GLU A 110 8.24 13.69 7.33
CA GLU A 110 8.01 14.02 5.92
C GLU A 110 8.99 13.34 4.93
N GLU A 111 9.56 12.19 5.29
CA GLU A 111 10.49 11.50 4.39
C GLU A 111 9.77 10.83 3.20
N PRO A 112 10.35 10.88 1.99
CA PRO A 112 9.68 10.47 0.76
C PRO A 112 9.77 8.95 0.57
N ILE A 113 8.86 8.20 1.19
CA ILE A 113 8.27 6.93 0.73
C ILE A 113 7.27 6.54 1.83
N ARG A 114 5.97 6.64 1.52
CA ARG A 114 4.95 6.04 2.38
C ARG A 114 5.05 4.54 2.16
N SER A 115 4.98 3.78 3.22
CA SER A 115 4.74 2.34 3.19
C SER A 115 3.93 2.06 4.43
N TYR A 116 2.99 1.14 4.33
CA TYR A 116 2.14 0.79 5.45
C TYR A 116 2.28 -0.69 5.72
N VAL A 117 2.12 -1.03 6.99
CA VAL A 117 2.26 -2.39 7.46
C VAL A 117 0.92 -2.85 8.01
N THR A 118 0.51 -4.04 7.61
CA THR A 118 -0.69 -4.70 8.13
C THR A 118 -0.29 -5.92 8.92
N TYR A 119 -1.02 -6.24 9.99
CA TYR A 119 -0.80 -7.46 10.77
C TYR A 119 -2.09 -8.24 10.92
N ASN A 120 -1.97 -9.56 10.82
CA ASN A 120 -3.02 -10.52 11.12
C ASN A 120 -2.52 -11.43 12.23
N ALA A 121 -2.99 -11.20 13.45
CA ALA A 121 -2.60 -11.95 14.64
C ALA A 121 -2.89 -13.44 14.53
N LYS A 122 -4.05 -13.80 13.95
CA LYS A 122 -4.51 -15.19 13.79
C LYS A 122 -3.51 -16.06 13.04
N PHE A 123 -2.79 -15.48 12.09
CA PHE A 123 -1.78 -16.20 11.29
C PHE A 123 -0.35 -15.78 11.61
N SER A 124 -0.15 -14.86 12.57
CA SER A 124 1.14 -14.21 12.82
C SER A 124 1.80 -13.75 11.52
N THR A 125 1.02 -13.09 10.68
CA THR A 125 1.47 -12.60 9.37
C THR A 125 1.43 -11.08 9.34
N ALA A 126 2.53 -10.46 8.94
CA ALA A 126 2.58 -9.06 8.57
C ALA A 126 2.76 -8.92 7.06
N SER A 127 2.26 -7.82 6.50
CA SER A 127 2.60 -7.41 5.14
C SER A 127 3.11 -5.99 5.18
N ALA A 128 4.31 -5.76 4.68
CA ALA A 128 4.81 -4.44 4.37
C ALA A 128 4.44 -4.13 2.91
N LEU A 129 3.66 -3.09 2.72
CA LEU A 129 3.22 -2.63 1.41
C LEU A 129 3.94 -1.32 1.13
N LYS A 130 4.73 -1.31 0.06
CA LYS A 130 5.28 -0.10 -0.51
C LYS A 130 4.08 0.72 -0.94
N ALA A 131 3.86 1.87 -0.31
CA ALA A 131 2.65 2.62 -0.62
C ALA A 131 2.71 3.01 -2.10
N PRO A 132 1.57 2.98 -2.80
CA PRO A 132 1.53 3.38 -4.19
C PRO A 132 1.83 4.88 -4.29
N SER A 133 3.08 5.23 -4.57
CA SER A 133 3.50 6.61 -4.88
C SER A 133 3.10 7.02 -6.30
N THR A 134 2.04 6.43 -6.86
CA THR A 134 1.54 6.86 -8.16
C THR A 134 0.53 7.97 -7.97
N GLU A 135 0.65 9.01 -8.78
CA GLU A 135 -0.30 10.11 -8.79
C GLU A 135 -1.71 9.63 -9.16
N VAL A 136 -1.85 8.50 -9.87
CA VAL A 136 -3.15 7.86 -10.11
C VAL A 136 -3.87 7.53 -8.79
N HIS A 137 -3.16 6.90 -7.85
CA HIS A 137 -3.71 6.56 -6.54
C HIS A 137 -4.11 7.83 -5.76
N SER A 138 -3.18 8.78 -5.61
CA SER A 138 -3.41 10.03 -4.88
C SER A 138 -4.53 10.89 -5.48
N PHE A 139 -4.68 10.86 -6.80
CA PHE A 139 -5.74 11.60 -7.49
C PHE A 139 -7.10 10.93 -7.34
N ALA A 140 -7.15 9.59 -7.41
CA ALA A 140 -8.37 8.84 -7.18
C ALA A 140 -8.91 9.06 -5.77
N ILE A 141 -8.04 8.99 -4.75
CA ILE A 141 -8.47 9.16 -3.36
C ILE A 141 -8.94 10.59 -3.06
N ALA A 142 -8.23 11.58 -3.58
CA ALA A 142 -8.58 12.98 -3.39
C ALA A 142 -9.89 13.35 -4.11
N GLU A 143 -10.15 12.77 -5.29
CA GLU A 143 -11.42 12.95 -5.99
C GLU A 143 -12.56 12.26 -5.28
N LEU A 144 -12.36 11.04 -4.79
CA LEU A 144 -13.38 10.32 -4.03
C LEU A 144 -13.79 11.12 -2.78
N GLY A 145 -12.81 11.62 -2.03
CA GLY A 145 -13.07 12.46 -0.85
C GLY A 145 -13.80 13.75 -1.20
N ARG A 146 -13.42 14.41 -2.31
CA ARG A 146 -14.11 15.62 -2.80
C ARG A 146 -15.57 15.35 -3.14
N GLN A 147 -15.86 14.25 -3.84
CA GLN A 147 -17.23 13.89 -4.21
C GLN A 147 -18.06 13.54 -2.98
N MET A 148 -17.50 12.77 -2.04
CA MET A 148 -18.19 12.40 -0.81
C MET A 148 -18.50 13.62 0.06
N ASN A 149 -17.50 14.46 0.34
CA ASN A 149 -17.69 15.69 1.12
C ASN A 149 -18.67 16.65 0.44
N GLY A 150 -18.54 16.87 -0.88
CA GLY A 150 -19.47 17.70 -1.62
C GLY A 150 -20.91 17.17 -1.59
N SER A 151 -21.08 15.84 -1.57
CA SER A 151 -22.40 15.22 -1.40
C SER A 151 -22.94 15.44 0.02
N ILE A 152 -22.13 15.25 1.04
CA ILE A 152 -22.50 15.50 2.45
C ILE A 152 -22.93 16.96 2.63
N GLU A 153 -22.11 17.91 2.19
CA GLU A 153 -22.40 19.35 2.26
C GLU A 153 -23.71 19.71 1.57
N LYS A 154 -23.98 19.12 0.40
CA LYS A 154 -25.17 19.42 -0.40
C LYS A 154 -26.44 18.73 0.12
N THR A 155 -26.33 17.50 0.63
CA THR A 155 -27.50 16.63 0.86
C THR A 155 -27.85 16.46 2.34
N PHE A 156 -26.88 16.56 3.25
CA PHE A 156 -27.11 16.28 4.67
C PHE A 156 -27.67 17.53 5.38
N PRO A 157 -28.70 17.37 6.23
CA PRO A 157 -29.16 18.42 7.11
C PRO A 157 -28.04 18.93 8.01
N SER A 158 -28.05 20.23 8.34
CA SER A 158 -27.04 20.84 9.23
C SER A 158 -27.00 20.22 10.62
N THR A 159 -28.08 19.59 11.07
CA THR A 159 -28.17 18.92 12.38
C THR A 159 -27.28 17.69 12.51
N VAL A 160 -26.98 17.01 11.39
CA VAL A 160 -26.18 15.77 11.39
C VAL A 160 -24.94 15.87 10.53
N ARG A 161 -24.80 16.92 9.71
CA ARG A 161 -23.66 17.09 8.78
C ARG A 161 -22.32 17.03 9.48
N ASP A 162 -22.19 17.74 10.61
CA ASP A 162 -20.93 17.86 11.34
C ASP A 162 -20.57 16.57 12.10
N CYS A 163 -21.49 15.61 12.16
CA CYS A 163 -21.24 14.25 12.64
C CYS A 163 -20.55 13.37 11.60
N PHE A 164 -20.24 13.87 10.39
CA PHE A 164 -19.56 13.09 9.36
C PHE A 164 -18.23 13.72 8.99
N MET A 165 -17.21 12.88 8.85
CA MET A 165 -15.89 13.31 8.41
C MET A 165 -15.28 12.30 7.45
N PHE A 166 -14.91 12.76 6.26
CA PHE A 166 -14.07 11.99 5.37
C PHE A 166 -12.60 12.16 5.77
N ARG A 167 -11.90 11.06 6.02
CA ARG A 167 -10.47 11.06 6.32
C ARG A 167 -9.68 10.30 5.27
N ILE A 168 -8.60 10.91 4.82
CA ILE A 168 -7.54 10.19 4.11
C ILE A 168 -6.58 9.70 5.20
N GLU A 169 -6.57 8.41 5.47
CA GLU A 169 -5.87 7.84 6.61
C GLU A 169 -4.52 7.28 6.16
N ALA A 170 -3.43 7.86 6.66
CA ALA A 170 -2.07 7.35 6.43
C ALA A 170 -1.46 6.71 7.69
N SER A 171 -2.11 6.83 8.86
CA SER A 171 -1.48 6.49 10.15
C SER A 171 -2.41 6.03 11.27
N GLN A 172 -3.74 6.10 11.12
CA GLN A 172 -4.66 5.61 12.14
C GLN A 172 -5.05 4.16 11.85
N ALA A 173 -4.79 3.25 12.79
CA ALA A 173 -5.29 1.89 12.69
C ALA A 173 -6.81 1.92 12.83
N GLY A 174 -7.52 1.44 11.81
CA GLY A 174 -8.98 1.48 11.82
C GLY A 174 -9.62 0.40 12.69
N PHE A 175 -8.86 -0.60 13.15
CA PHE A 175 -9.34 -1.63 14.08
C PHE A 175 -8.21 -2.17 14.97
N ASP A 176 -8.47 -2.27 16.28
CA ASP A 176 -7.71 -3.09 17.23
C ASP A 176 -8.76 -3.98 17.93
N SER A 177 -8.78 -5.27 17.57
CA SER A 177 -9.67 -6.23 18.22
C SER A 177 -9.47 -6.17 19.74
N LYS A 178 -10.56 -6.03 20.51
CA LYS A 178 -10.51 -6.15 21.97
C LYS A 178 -9.94 -7.50 22.41
N ASP A 179 -10.02 -8.52 21.56
CA ASP A 179 -9.34 -9.78 21.75
C ASP A 179 -7.93 -9.72 21.13
N LYS A 180 -6.91 -9.60 21.99
CA LYS A 180 -5.51 -9.49 21.60
C LYS A 180 -5.06 -10.66 20.70
N SER A 181 -5.72 -11.81 20.78
CA SER A 181 -5.43 -13.00 19.98
C SER A 181 -5.91 -12.92 18.52
N GLU A 182 -6.81 -11.98 18.20
CA GLU A 182 -7.39 -11.77 16.85
C GLU A 182 -7.18 -10.35 16.32
N SER A 183 -6.27 -9.56 16.91
CA SER A 183 -6.00 -8.19 16.47
C SER A 183 -5.51 -8.13 15.00
N ILE A 184 -6.31 -7.51 14.15
CA ILE A 184 -5.94 -7.13 12.78
C ILE A 184 -5.71 -5.63 12.77
N ILE A 185 -4.46 -5.23 12.62
CA ILE A 185 -4.10 -3.81 12.52
C ILE A 185 -3.99 -3.48 11.04
N LYS A 186 -4.94 -2.69 10.55
CA LYS A 186 -5.00 -2.23 9.17
C LYS A 186 -5.34 -0.74 9.13
N VAL A 187 -4.76 -0.03 8.19
CA VAL A 187 -5.03 1.38 7.90
C VAL A 187 -5.76 1.44 6.56
N PRO A 188 -6.95 2.06 6.48
CA PRO A 188 -7.63 2.24 5.20
C PRO A 188 -6.95 3.35 4.42
N ASP A 189 -7.05 3.36 3.07
CA ASP A 189 -6.52 4.51 2.33
C ASP A 189 -7.34 5.78 2.67
N ALA A 190 -8.66 5.60 2.79
CA ALA A 190 -9.55 6.60 3.32
C ALA A 190 -10.77 5.96 4.00
N SER A 191 -11.47 6.75 4.82
CA SER A 191 -12.68 6.36 5.52
C SER A 191 -13.71 7.49 5.51
N LEU A 192 -15.00 7.13 5.57
CA LEU A 192 -16.06 8.01 6.02
C LEU A 192 -16.41 7.63 7.45
N GLN A 193 -16.26 8.59 8.34
CA GLN A 193 -16.47 8.41 9.77
C GLN A 193 -17.76 9.07 10.22
N TYR A 194 -18.40 8.47 11.23
CA TYR A 194 -19.60 8.99 11.88
C TYR A 194 -19.40 9.14 13.40
N PHE A 195 -19.96 10.21 13.97
CA PHE A 195 -19.97 10.53 15.40
C PHE A 195 -21.41 10.56 15.91
N ASP A 196 -21.74 9.74 16.91
CA ASP A 196 -23.06 9.74 17.54
C ASP A 196 -23.38 11.06 18.27
N ASP A 197 -22.34 11.82 18.63
CA ASP A 197 -22.42 13.15 19.25
C ASP A 197 -21.32 14.05 18.64
N PRO A 198 -21.61 15.30 18.20
CA PRO A 198 -20.58 16.26 17.80
C PRO A 198 -19.49 16.54 18.85
N GLN A 199 -19.78 16.26 20.12
CA GLN A 199 -18.85 16.32 21.27
C GLN A 199 -18.19 14.95 21.56
N GLY A 200 -18.59 13.91 20.82
CA GLY A 200 -18.45 12.50 21.13
C GLY A 200 -17.05 11.90 20.95
N VAL A 201 -16.75 10.97 21.86
CA VAL A 201 -15.48 10.25 22.07
C VAL A 201 -15.34 9.00 21.16
N TYR A 202 -16.43 8.56 20.53
CA TYR A 202 -16.48 7.31 19.74
C TYR A 202 -16.60 7.60 18.24
N LEU A 203 -15.63 7.10 17.48
CA LEU A 203 -15.46 7.32 16.06
C LEU A 203 -15.71 6.00 15.33
N GLN A 204 -16.74 5.97 14.48
CA GLN A 204 -17.13 4.77 13.73
C GLN A 204 -16.70 4.92 12.28
N ASN A 205 -15.93 3.97 11.77
CA ASN A 205 -15.65 3.88 10.34
C ASN A 205 -16.87 3.25 9.64
N ILE A 206 -17.65 4.05 8.92
CA ILE A 206 -18.86 3.57 8.24
C ILE A 206 -18.53 3.03 6.86
N PHE A 207 -17.80 3.82 6.06
CA PHE A 207 -17.29 3.41 4.76
C PHE A 207 -15.78 3.39 4.75
N ILE A 208 -15.23 2.36 4.13
CA ILE A 208 -13.80 2.25 3.88
C ILE A 208 -13.54 2.35 2.38
N PHE A 209 -12.46 3.02 2.02
CA PHE A 209 -11.98 3.13 0.65
C PHE A 209 -10.60 2.47 0.56
N GLN A 210 -10.50 1.48 -0.32
CA GLN A 210 -9.28 0.74 -0.63
C GLN A 210 -8.96 0.93 -2.11
N ILE A 211 -7.81 1.53 -2.42
CA ILE A 211 -7.41 1.88 -3.77
C ILE A 211 -6.11 1.16 -4.09
N GLY A 212 -6.19 0.16 -4.96
CA GLY A 212 -5.01 -0.54 -5.45
C GLY A 212 -4.54 -0.04 -6.80
N PHE A 213 -3.24 0.02 -7.00
CA PHE A 213 -2.58 0.21 -8.30
C PHE A 213 -1.71 -0.99 -8.67
N ARG A 214 -0.71 -1.33 -7.86
CA ARG A 214 0.20 -2.46 -8.12
C ARG A 214 -0.18 -3.73 -7.38
N GLU A 215 -0.96 -3.57 -6.31
CA GLU A 215 -1.47 -4.62 -5.46
C GLU A 215 -2.22 -5.66 -6.30
N GLN A 216 -2.13 -6.93 -5.91
CA GLN A 216 -2.94 -7.97 -6.53
C GLN A 216 -4.39 -7.79 -6.10
N TYR A 217 -5.32 -8.09 -7.01
CA TYR A 217 -6.75 -8.04 -6.69
C TYR A 217 -7.09 -8.95 -5.50
N SER A 218 -6.45 -10.12 -5.39
CA SER A 218 -6.63 -11.02 -4.25
C SER A 218 -6.21 -10.37 -2.92
N SER A 219 -5.10 -9.63 -2.89
CA SER A 219 -4.65 -8.91 -1.68
C SER A 219 -5.64 -7.81 -1.27
N LEU A 220 -6.20 -7.08 -2.25
CA LEU A 220 -7.22 -6.07 -2.02
C LEU A 220 -8.53 -6.72 -1.56
N LYS A 221 -8.94 -7.83 -2.17
CA LYS A 221 -10.14 -8.54 -1.73
C LYS A 221 -10.00 -9.06 -0.30
N SER A 222 -8.88 -9.69 0.04
CA SER A 222 -8.59 -10.09 1.43
C SER A 222 -8.62 -8.90 2.37
N SER A 223 -8.19 -7.72 1.89
CA SER A 223 -8.29 -6.47 2.66
C SER A 223 -9.73 -6.06 2.95
N MET A 224 -10.65 -6.26 2.00
CA MET A 224 -12.08 -5.99 2.21
C MET A 224 -12.71 -7.00 3.16
N ASP A 225 -12.42 -8.29 2.97
CA ASP A 225 -12.90 -9.36 3.83
C ASP A 225 -12.51 -9.05 5.30
N LEU A 226 -11.28 -8.58 5.54
CA LEU A 226 -10.82 -8.18 6.88
C LEU A 226 -11.60 -7.00 7.47
N TRP A 227 -11.90 -5.95 6.69
CA TRP A 227 -12.67 -4.80 7.18
C TRP A 227 -14.12 -5.19 7.48
N LEU A 228 -14.77 -5.85 6.52
CA LEU A 228 -16.18 -6.24 6.60
C LEU A 228 -16.44 -7.44 7.49
N GLU A 229 -15.42 -8.18 7.94
CA GLU A 229 -15.62 -9.26 8.91
C GLU A 229 -15.12 -8.83 10.29
N GLY A 230 -14.01 -8.09 10.35
CA GLY A 230 -13.34 -7.68 11.58
C GLY A 230 -13.97 -6.47 12.28
N ASP A 231 -14.45 -5.47 11.54
CA ASP A 231 -15.06 -4.27 12.12
C ASP A 231 -16.58 -4.25 11.87
N LYS A 232 -17.36 -4.34 12.95
CA LYS A 232 -18.82 -4.37 12.89
C LYS A 232 -19.44 -3.02 12.53
N ASP A 233 -18.70 -1.93 12.74
CA ASP A 233 -19.18 -0.58 12.47
C ASP A 233 -19.03 -0.26 10.96
N VAL A 234 -18.11 -0.94 10.26
CA VAL A 234 -17.94 -0.84 8.80
C VAL A 234 -19.12 -1.48 8.07
N GLN A 235 -19.86 -0.65 7.34
CA GLN A 235 -21.06 -1.03 6.60
C GLN A 235 -20.77 -1.35 5.14
N ALA A 236 -19.78 -0.68 4.55
CA ALA A 236 -19.37 -0.92 3.18
C ALA A 236 -17.89 -0.61 2.94
N VAL A 237 -17.32 -1.30 1.96
CA VAL A 237 -15.96 -1.05 1.50
C VAL A 237 -15.99 -0.84 -0.01
N PHE A 238 -15.41 0.25 -0.48
CA PHE A 238 -15.17 0.52 -1.89
C PHE A 238 -13.77 0.00 -2.25
N LEU A 239 -13.70 -0.96 -3.16
CA LEU A 239 -12.44 -1.38 -3.77
C LEU A 239 -12.33 -0.75 -5.15
N VAL A 240 -11.35 0.12 -5.29
CA VAL A 240 -10.95 0.69 -6.56
C VAL A 240 -9.64 0.03 -6.97
N LYS A 241 -9.59 -0.49 -8.19
CA LYS A 241 -8.37 -1.12 -8.72
C LYS A 241 -7.99 -0.55 -10.06
N PHE A 242 -6.81 0.02 -10.11
CA PHE A 242 -6.11 0.40 -11.33
C PHE A 242 -5.13 -0.68 -11.76
N THR A 243 -4.98 -0.94 -13.05
CA THR A 243 -4.01 -1.91 -13.56
C THR A 243 -3.27 -1.32 -14.75
N GLU A 244 -1.95 -1.23 -14.64
CA GLU A 244 -1.07 -0.81 -15.72
C GLU A 244 -0.61 -2.04 -16.53
N LYS A 245 -0.83 -2.03 -17.86
CA LYS A 245 -0.43 -3.12 -18.77
C LYS A 245 0.35 -2.60 -19.99
N PRO A 246 1.56 -3.13 -20.25
CA PRO A 246 2.38 -3.96 -19.33
C PRO A 246 2.78 -3.18 -18.07
N GLN A 247 3.22 -3.89 -17.03
CA GLN A 247 3.76 -3.25 -15.84
C GLN A 247 4.98 -2.41 -16.21
N TYR A 248 5.01 -1.16 -15.74
CA TYR A 248 6.10 -0.23 -16.04
C TYR A 248 7.47 -0.77 -15.59
N ARG A 249 8.43 -0.65 -16.51
CA ARG A 249 9.86 -0.78 -16.25
C ARG A 249 10.55 0.46 -16.76
N THR A 250 11.55 0.95 -16.04
CA THR A 250 12.31 2.13 -16.47
C THR A 250 12.91 1.89 -17.85
N PRO A 251 12.54 2.67 -18.88
CA PRO A 251 12.92 2.39 -20.27
C PRO A 251 14.32 2.90 -20.61
N ILE A 252 15.02 3.51 -19.66
CA ILE A 252 16.29 4.21 -19.85
C ILE A 252 17.43 3.41 -19.21
N ASN A 253 18.47 3.15 -19.99
CA ASN A 253 19.74 2.72 -19.45
C ASN A 253 20.42 3.93 -18.80
N VAL A 254 20.41 4.00 -17.48
CA VAL A 254 20.94 5.17 -16.73
C VAL A 254 22.46 5.34 -16.85
N ARG A 255 23.20 4.30 -17.27
CA ARG A 255 24.65 4.40 -17.55
C ARG A 255 24.93 4.98 -18.93
N HIS A 256 24.04 4.70 -19.88
CA HIS A 256 24.16 5.18 -21.25
C HIS A 256 22.80 5.77 -21.69
N PRO A 257 22.36 6.87 -21.05
CA PRO A 257 21.04 7.43 -21.34
C PRO A 257 21.03 8.04 -22.75
N PRO A 258 19.86 8.08 -23.43
CA PRO A 258 19.74 8.77 -24.72
C PRO A 258 20.12 10.25 -24.64
N ILE A 259 20.52 10.86 -25.76
CA ILE A 259 20.99 12.25 -25.83
C ILE A 259 20.01 13.23 -25.17
N GLN A 260 18.70 13.08 -25.43
CA GLN A 260 17.68 13.97 -24.85
C GLN A 260 17.65 13.92 -23.31
N PHE A 261 17.92 12.75 -22.73
CA PHE A 261 18.03 12.59 -21.27
C PHE A 261 19.33 13.15 -20.72
N GLN A 262 20.42 13.05 -21.48
CA GLN A 262 21.70 13.65 -21.11
C GLN A 262 21.60 15.18 -21.10
N GLU A 263 20.88 15.76 -22.05
CA GLU A 263 20.63 17.20 -22.12
C GLU A 263 19.80 17.67 -20.93
N ASP A 264 18.68 17.00 -20.65
CA ASP A 264 17.85 17.33 -19.50
C ASP A 264 18.58 17.07 -18.17
N ALA A 265 19.47 16.08 -18.12
CA ALA A 265 20.29 15.79 -16.95
C ALA A 265 21.39 16.82 -16.65
N LYS A 266 21.67 17.77 -17.56
CA LYS A 266 22.60 18.88 -17.31
C LYS A 266 21.96 20.00 -16.48
N LEU A 267 20.63 20.02 -16.38
CA LEU A 267 19.89 21.04 -15.65
C LEU A 267 19.62 20.57 -14.22
N PRO A 268 19.56 21.48 -13.23
CA PRO A 268 18.96 21.17 -11.94
C PRO A 268 17.54 20.60 -12.15
N ILE A 269 17.14 19.63 -11.34
CA ILE A 269 15.84 18.94 -11.51
C ILE A 269 14.68 19.93 -11.32
N GLU A 270 14.89 20.90 -10.43
CA GLU A 270 13.98 22.00 -10.12
C GLU A 270 13.84 22.97 -11.31
N GLU A 271 14.85 23.03 -12.18
CA GLU A 271 14.89 23.87 -13.39
C GLU A 271 14.54 23.09 -14.67
N THR A 272 14.39 21.77 -14.56
CA THR A 272 14.00 20.93 -15.70
C THR A 272 12.58 21.31 -16.12
N LYS A 273 12.44 21.89 -17.32
CA LYS A 273 11.14 22.24 -17.90
C LYS A 273 10.23 21.01 -17.91
N GLN A 274 8.92 21.23 -17.74
CA GLN A 274 7.97 20.11 -17.84
C GLN A 274 8.15 19.40 -19.18
N PRO A 275 8.39 18.07 -19.18
CA PRO A 275 8.66 17.35 -20.41
C PRO A 275 7.42 17.38 -21.31
N LYS A 276 7.64 17.49 -22.62
CA LYS A 276 6.56 17.36 -23.58
C LYS A 276 5.99 15.95 -23.52
N LEU A 277 4.70 15.84 -23.21
CA LEU A 277 3.98 14.57 -23.19
C LEU A 277 3.38 14.27 -24.55
N VAL A 278 3.49 13.02 -24.98
CA VAL A 278 2.77 12.48 -26.14
C VAL A 278 1.91 11.31 -25.66
N GLU A 279 0.60 11.35 -25.97
CA GLU A 279 -0.35 10.30 -25.60
C GLU A 279 -0.65 9.42 -26.81
N GLU A 280 -0.41 8.11 -26.69
CA GLU A 280 -0.63 7.15 -27.79
C GLU A 280 -1.24 5.84 -27.27
N SER A 281 -2.47 5.55 -27.68
CA SER A 281 -3.19 4.31 -27.29
C SER A 281 -3.17 4.08 -25.78
N GLY A 282 -3.45 5.14 -25.03
CA GLY A 282 -3.43 5.16 -23.58
C GLY A 282 -2.06 5.09 -22.92
N ARG A 283 -0.96 5.19 -23.67
CA ARG A 283 0.41 5.32 -23.12
C ARG A 283 0.80 6.79 -23.05
N VAL A 284 1.69 7.13 -22.12
CA VAL A 284 2.32 8.46 -22.05
C VAL A 284 3.80 8.33 -22.35
N LEU A 285 4.24 9.02 -23.40
CA LEU A 285 5.61 9.06 -23.88
C LEU A 285 6.26 10.39 -23.55
N ILE A 286 7.55 10.32 -23.20
CA ILE A 286 8.46 11.46 -23.06
C ILE A 286 9.73 11.10 -23.85
N HIS A 287 10.15 11.98 -24.77
CA HIS A 287 11.29 11.74 -25.67
C HIS A 287 11.20 10.41 -26.43
N GLY A 288 9.99 10.03 -26.88
CA GLY A 288 9.73 8.78 -27.60
C GLY A 288 9.85 7.50 -26.75
N LYS A 289 9.99 7.62 -25.43
CA LYS A 289 10.05 6.49 -24.48
C LYS A 289 8.81 6.47 -23.60
N VAL A 290 8.31 5.27 -23.29
CA VAL A 290 7.08 5.09 -22.52
C VAL A 290 7.35 5.24 -21.02
N PHE A 291 6.76 6.24 -20.38
CA PHE A 291 6.87 6.46 -18.93
C PHE A 291 5.61 6.06 -18.15
N ALA A 292 4.48 5.91 -18.84
CA ALA A 292 3.33 5.21 -18.30
C ALA A 292 2.66 4.40 -19.42
N HIS A 293 2.38 3.13 -19.14
CA HIS A 293 1.63 2.28 -20.05
C HIS A 293 0.13 2.52 -19.88
N ARG A 294 -0.69 1.79 -20.64
CA ARG A 294 -2.13 1.86 -20.54
C ARG A 294 -2.59 1.44 -19.14
N ILE A 295 -3.44 2.25 -18.52
CA ILE A 295 -4.00 2.01 -17.20
C ILE A 295 -5.50 1.87 -17.35
N THR A 296 -6.05 0.77 -16.85
CA THR A 296 -7.50 0.57 -16.69
C THR A 296 -7.88 0.68 -15.22
N GLY A 297 -9.12 1.07 -14.91
CA GLY A 297 -9.61 1.24 -13.55
C GLY A 297 -11.05 0.76 -13.39
N PHE A 298 -11.31 0.00 -12.33
CA PHE A 298 -12.64 -0.45 -11.94
C PHE A 298 -12.93 -0.21 -10.47
N CYS A 299 -14.21 -0.15 -10.12
CA CYS A 299 -14.72 -0.05 -8.76
C CYS A 299 -15.66 -1.22 -8.44
N GLU A 300 -15.59 -1.71 -7.22
CA GLU A 300 -16.51 -2.67 -6.63
C GLU A 300 -16.99 -2.16 -5.27
N LEU A 301 -18.27 -2.34 -4.97
CA LEU A 301 -18.85 -2.03 -3.67
C LEU A 301 -19.11 -3.34 -2.94
N TRP A 302 -18.46 -3.54 -1.81
CA TRP A 302 -18.66 -4.72 -0.99
C TRP A 302 -19.35 -4.33 0.31
N VAL A 303 -20.23 -5.21 0.79
CA VAL A 303 -21.04 -5.02 1.99
C VAL A 303 -21.00 -6.26 2.86
N ARG A 304 -21.36 -6.12 4.13
CA ARG A 304 -21.54 -7.26 5.01
C ARG A 304 -22.91 -7.87 4.75
N ASN A 305 -22.95 -9.15 4.39
CA ASN A 305 -24.20 -9.89 4.32
C ASN A 305 -24.80 -10.02 5.74
N PRO A 306 -26.03 -9.58 5.98
CA PRO A 306 -26.60 -9.54 7.33
C PRO A 306 -26.83 -10.94 7.93
N ASP A 307 -27.10 -11.95 7.09
CA ASP A 307 -27.42 -13.31 7.54
C ASP A 307 -26.16 -14.12 7.88
N THR A 308 -25.11 -13.95 7.08
CA THR A 308 -23.87 -14.75 7.20
C THR A 308 -22.74 -14.00 7.89
N GLY A 309 -22.83 -12.67 8.01
CA GLY A 309 -21.78 -11.80 8.52
C GLY A 309 -20.56 -11.66 7.61
N LYS A 310 -20.57 -12.29 6.42
CA LYS A 310 -19.44 -12.33 5.47
C LYS A 310 -19.49 -11.19 4.46
N ALA A 311 -18.33 -10.85 3.90
CA ALA A 311 -18.23 -9.87 2.82
C ALA A 311 -18.87 -10.40 1.52
N GLU A 312 -19.72 -9.59 0.88
CA GLU A 312 -20.33 -9.87 -0.42
C GLU A 312 -20.27 -8.67 -1.35
N LEU A 313 -20.13 -8.94 -2.65
CA LEU A 313 -20.17 -7.91 -3.69
C LEU A 313 -21.61 -7.43 -3.88
N ARG A 314 -21.87 -6.14 -3.67
CA ARG A 314 -23.15 -5.51 -3.96
C ARG A 314 -23.18 -5.05 -5.42
N GLY A 315 -24.07 -5.65 -6.21
CA GLY A 315 -24.23 -5.32 -7.62
C GLY A 315 -23.16 -5.95 -8.51
N LYS A 316 -22.54 -5.16 -9.39
CA LYS A 316 -21.52 -5.61 -10.35
C LYS A 316 -20.30 -4.70 -10.30
N ARG A 317 -19.16 -5.22 -10.76
CA ARG A 317 -17.97 -4.43 -11.05
C ARG A 317 -18.31 -3.32 -12.04
N ILE A 318 -17.80 -2.11 -11.77
CA ILE A 318 -17.97 -0.92 -12.60
C ILE A 318 -16.61 -0.54 -13.16
N ASP A 319 -16.39 -0.81 -14.44
CA ASP A 319 -15.27 -0.22 -15.16
C ASP A 319 -15.56 1.28 -15.34
N PHE A 320 -14.61 2.13 -14.96
CA PHE A 320 -14.81 3.59 -15.03
C PHE A 320 -13.65 4.34 -15.67
N TYR A 321 -12.52 3.68 -15.89
CA TYR A 321 -11.35 4.33 -16.44
C TYR A 321 -10.57 3.44 -17.38
N ASP A 322 -10.16 4.02 -18.50
CA ASP A 322 -9.20 3.49 -19.44
C ASP A 322 -8.44 4.69 -19.99
N SER A 323 -7.12 4.67 -19.90
CA SER A 323 -6.30 5.76 -20.42
C SER A 323 -6.33 5.85 -21.95
N ASP A 324 -6.76 4.78 -22.64
CA ASP A 324 -7.01 4.81 -24.08
C ASP A 324 -8.36 5.48 -24.37
N SER A 325 -8.32 6.75 -24.78
CA SER A 325 -9.51 7.56 -25.06
C SER A 325 -10.37 7.05 -26.21
N SER A 326 -9.87 6.10 -27.01
CA SER A 326 -10.68 5.43 -28.04
C SER A 326 -11.67 4.42 -27.46
N VAL A 327 -11.43 3.96 -26.22
CA VAL A 327 -12.30 3.02 -25.53
C VAL A 327 -13.45 3.78 -24.85
N LYS A 328 -14.67 3.49 -25.29
CA LYS A 328 -15.87 4.00 -24.64
C LYS A 328 -16.21 3.10 -23.46
N ILE A 329 -16.27 3.68 -22.27
CA ILE A 329 -16.68 2.99 -21.06
C ILE A 329 -18.08 3.45 -20.70
N GLU A 330 -19.01 2.49 -20.69
CA GLU A 330 -20.34 2.69 -20.14
C GLU A 330 -20.28 2.36 -18.64
N SER A 331 -20.04 3.37 -17.82
CA SER A 331 -20.04 3.21 -16.37
C SER A 331 -21.47 3.35 -15.85
N PRO A 332 -22.10 2.25 -15.36
CA PRO A 332 -23.41 2.36 -14.73
C PRO A 332 -23.36 3.28 -13.51
N GLU A 333 -24.53 3.84 -13.17
CA GLU A 333 -24.68 4.66 -11.98
C GLU A 333 -24.36 3.82 -10.72
N LEU A 334 -23.50 4.36 -9.86
CA LEU A 334 -23.32 3.86 -8.50
C LEU A 334 -23.99 4.84 -7.54
N LYS A 335 -25.15 4.44 -7.04
CA LYS A 335 -25.92 5.19 -6.05
C LYS A 335 -25.82 4.51 -4.68
N ILE A 336 -25.40 5.29 -3.68
CA ILE A 336 -25.29 4.89 -2.29
C ILE A 336 -26.44 5.55 -1.54
N ASP A 337 -27.39 4.75 -1.10
CA ASP A 337 -28.48 5.22 -0.25
C ASP A 337 -28.04 5.19 1.21
N PHE A 338 -27.97 6.35 1.85
CA PHE A 338 -27.48 6.45 3.23
C PHE A 338 -28.42 5.77 4.22
N GLU A 339 -29.72 5.71 3.94
CA GLU A 339 -30.69 5.00 4.80
C GLU A 339 -30.40 3.51 4.89
N THR A 340 -29.86 2.91 3.81
CA THR A 340 -29.49 1.48 3.79
C THR A 340 -28.33 1.18 4.75
N TYR A 341 -27.40 2.12 4.89
CA TYR A 341 -26.15 1.89 5.63
C TYR A 341 -26.17 2.53 7.02
N LEU A 342 -27.01 3.53 7.24
CA LEU A 342 -27.13 4.28 8.49
C LEU A 342 -28.61 4.36 8.89
N PRO A 343 -29.29 3.21 9.12
CA PRO A 343 -30.72 3.19 9.43
C PRO A 343 -31.07 3.91 10.74
N ASN A 344 -30.08 4.07 11.62
CA ASN A 344 -30.22 4.74 12.92
C ASN A 344 -30.13 6.28 12.83
N VAL A 345 -29.87 6.85 11.63
CA VAL A 345 -29.82 8.30 11.40
C VAL A 345 -31.02 8.71 10.53
N PRO A 346 -32.21 8.92 11.12
CA PRO A 346 -33.45 9.15 10.38
C PRO A 346 -33.42 10.41 9.48
N GLU A 347 -32.56 11.38 9.78
CA GLU A 347 -32.33 12.58 9.00
C GLU A 347 -31.77 12.29 7.59
N LEU A 348 -31.17 11.11 7.40
CA LEU A 348 -30.60 10.67 6.13
C LEU A 348 -31.58 9.87 5.27
N ARG A 349 -32.83 9.68 5.70
CA ARG A 349 -33.84 8.97 4.88
C ARG A 349 -34.05 9.62 3.53
N GLY A 350 -34.01 8.81 2.48
CA GLY A 350 -34.07 9.25 1.08
C GLY A 350 -32.87 10.10 0.61
N LYS A 351 -31.81 10.24 1.41
CA LYS A 351 -30.56 10.90 0.99
C LYS A 351 -29.64 9.88 0.34
N SER A 352 -28.97 10.30 -0.72
CA SER A 352 -28.07 9.42 -1.45
C SER A 352 -26.88 10.17 -2.01
N PHE A 353 -25.80 9.43 -2.20
CA PHE A 353 -24.61 9.84 -2.94
C PHE A 353 -24.60 9.13 -4.30
N VAL A 354 -24.30 9.86 -5.37
CA VAL A 354 -24.13 9.30 -6.71
C VAL A 354 -22.71 9.62 -7.17
N MET A 355 -21.98 8.58 -7.58
CA MET A 355 -20.61 8.73 -8.05
C MET A 355 -20.57 9.37 -9.45
N ASP A 356 -19.79 10.43 -9.61
CA ASP A 356 -19.49 11.03 -10.91
C ASP A 356 -18.24 10.34 -11.51
N TRP A 357 -18.49 9.26 -12.25
CA TRP A 357 -17.44 8.48 -12.92
C TRP A 357 -16.69 9.27 -13.98
N ARG A 358 -17.36 10.22 -14.66
CA ARG A 358 -16.70 11.04 -15.68
C ARG A 358 -15.69 11.97 -15.03
N LYS A 359 -16.06 12.58 -13.91
CA LYS A 359 -15.14 13.41 -13.12
C LYS A 359 -14.01 12.57 -12.55
N MET A 360 -14.30 11.40 -11.99
CA MET A 360 -13.30 10.45 -11.50
C MET A 360 -12.28 10.09 -12.59
N ALA A 361 -12.74 9.67 -13.76
CA ALA A 361 -11.90 9.32 -14.90
C ALA A 361 -11.01 10.51 -15.35
N SER A 362 -11.57 11.72 -15.41
CA SER A 362 -10.83 12.93 -15.77
C SER A 362 -9.72 13.25 -14.77
N VAL A 363 -9.99 13.10 -13.47
CA VAL A 363 -8.98 13.33 -12.43
C VAL A 363 -7.91 12.24 -12.46
N VAL A 364 -8.29 10.98 -12.62
CA VAL A 364 -7.33 9.88 -12.79
C VAL A 364 -6.45 10.05 -14.05
N GLN A 365 -6.99 10.53 -15.17
CA GLN A 365 -6.19 10.82 -16.38
C GLN A 365 -5.09 11.86 -16.09
N ARG A 366 -5.36 12.87 -15.25
CA ARG A 366 -4.32 13.82 -14.81
C ARG A 366 -3.26 13.12 -13.94
N GLY A 367 -3.69 12.24 -13.04
CA GLY A 367 -2.79 11.41 -12.24
C GLY A 367 -1.90 10.49 -13.09
N HIS A 368 -2.44 9.95 -14.18
CA HIS A 368 -1.70 9.12 -15.13
C HIS A 368 -0.57 9.90 -15.82
N LYS A 369 -0.86 11.11 -16.32
CA LYS A 369 0.16 12.02 -16.88
C LYS A 369 1.23 12.41 -15.87
N ARG A 370 0.82 12.74 -14.63
CA ARG A 370 1.79 13.09 -13.58
C ARG A 370 2.64 11.90 -13.15
N THR A 371 2.09 10.69 -13.15
CA THR A 371 2.86 9.46 -12.89
C THR A 371 3.98 9.29 -13.92
N ALA A 372 3.71 9.57 -15.20
CA ALA A 372 4.74 9.55 -16.24
C ALA A 372 5.85 10.59 -15.97
N ILE A 373 5.48 11.82 -15.60
CA ILE A 373 6.43 12.88 -15.25
C ILE A 373 7.28 12.49 -14.04
N GLN A 374 6.67 11.96 -12.97
CA GLN A 374 7.43 11.53 -11.79
C GLN A 374 8.45 10.44 -12.12
N ARG A 375 8.04 9.43 -12.90
CA ARG A 375 8.94 8.36 -13.35
C ARG A 375 10.07 8.89 -14.21
N TYR A 376 9.80 9.90 -15.04
CA TYR A 376 10.80 10.61 -15.82
C TYR A 376 11.83 11.32 -14.93
N LEU A 377 11.36 12.12 -13.98
CA LEU A 377 12.24 12.83 -13.04
C LEU A 377 13.06 11.85 -12.17
N MET A 378 12.48 10.71 -11.78
CA MET A 378 13.21 9.65 -11.09
C MET A 378 14.31 9.03 -11.97
N ALA A 379 14.06 8.87 -13.27
CA ALA A 379 15.08 8.39 -14.20
C ALA A 379 16.22 9.41 -14.34
N LEU A 380 15.92 10.71 -14.44
CA LEU A 380 16.94 11.77 -14.46
C LEU A 380 17.79 11.78 -13.18
N LYS A 381 17.16 11.73 -12.00
CA LYS A 381 17.86 11.62 -10.71
C LYS A 381 18.88 10.47 -10.70
N ARG A 382 18.50 9.31 -11.24
CA ARG A 382 19.39 8.15 -11.33
C ARG A 382 20.53 8.37 -12.32
N CYS A 383 20.29 9.08 -13.43
CA CYS A 383 21.35 9.45 -14.37
C CYS A 383 22.38 10.39 -13.71
N HIS A 384 21.93 11.42 -12.97
CA HIS A 384 22.84 12.33 -12.24
C HIS A 384 23.70 11.55 -11.25
N ALA A 385 23.08 10.66 -10.47
CA ALA A 385 23.78 9.85 -9.48
C ALA A 385 24.77 8.85 -10.10
N ALA A 386 24.53 8.40 -11.34
CA ALA A 386 25.46 7.55 -12.07
C ALA A 386 26.66 8.35 -12.60
N GLN A 387 26.41 9.52 -13.18
CA GLN A 387 27.45 10.41 -13.69
C GLN A 387 28.39 10.92 -12.59
N ALA A 388 27.85 11.22 -11.38
CA ALA A 388 28.66 11.63 -10.24
C ALA A 388 29.58 10.52 -9.68
N LYS A 389 29.38 9.26 -10.08
CA LYS A 389 30.17 8.09 -9.64
C LYS A 389 31.18 7.63 -10.67
N GLU A 390 31.16 8.18 -11.89
CA GLU A 390 32.18 7.93 -12.90
C GLU A 390 33.34 8.92 -12.65
N PRO A 391 34.53 8.42 -12.26
CA PRO A 391 35.69 9.25 -11.92
C PRO A 391 36.32 9.96 -13.13
#